data_AF-A0A257PGA4-F1
#
_entry.id   AF-A0A257PGA4-F1
#
_cell.length_a   1.000
_cell.length_b   1.000
_cell.length_c   1.000
_cell.angle_alpha   90.00
_cell.angle_beta   90.00
_cell.angle_gamma   90.00
#
_symmetry.space_group_name_H-M   'P 1'
#
loop_
_entity.id
_entity.type
_entity.pdbx_description
1 polymer ?
#
loop_
_entity_poly.entity_id
_entity_poly.type
_entity_poly.pdbx_seq_one_letter_code
_entity_poly.pdbx_strand_id
1 'polypeptide(L)'
;MKRIKLFAVQLMLLMVLIALALSSCAPVPPPVMTRIQVERVTLPPALLTCPPAPAVPVTNLQSVVARYIVALWQAGQVCRDDVASIANIAAAPVPK
;
A
#
# COMPACT_ATOMS: atom_id res chain seq x y z
N MET A 1 9.70 -67.25 -16.21
CA MET A 1 9.81 -66.80 -14.80
C MET A 1 10.32 -65.36 -14.60
N LYS A 2 11.24 -64.81 -15.41
CA LYS A 2 11.75 -63.42 -15.24
C LYS A 2 10.70 -62.30 -15.38
N ARG A 3 9.69 -62.47 -16.24
CA ARG A 3 8.65 -61.45 -16.48
C ARG A 3 7.72 -61.21 -15.29
N ILE A 4 7.49 -62.23 -14.46
CA ILE A 4 6.62 -62.13 -13.27
C ILE A 4 7.27 -61.25 -12.19
N LYS A 5 8.60 -61.34 -12.02
CA LYS A 5 9.35 -60.50 -11.08
C LYS A 5 9.38 -59.03 -11.51
N LEU A 6 9.45 -58.75 -12.81
CA LEU A 6 9.36 -57.37 -13.33
C LEU A 6 8.00 -56.73 -13.05
N PHE A 7 6.91 -57.49 -13.27
CA PHE A 7 5.55 -57.00 -12.99
C PHE A 7 5.35 -56.69 -11.51
N ALA A 8 5.84 -57.54 -10.61
CA ALA A 8 5.75 -57.29 -9.17
C ALA A 8 6.52 -56.03 -8.73
N VAL A 9 7.73 -55.84 -9.25
CA VAL A 9 8.55 -54.65 -8.93
C VAL A 9 7.92 -53.37 -9.49
N GLN A 10 7.37 -53.43 -10.70
CA GLN A 10 6.73 -52.27 -11.32
C GLN A 10 5.41 -51.89 -10.63
N LEU A 11 4.63 -52.88 -10.17
CA LEU A 11 3.41 -52.64 -9.38
C LEU A 11 3.74 -52.01 -8.02
N MET A 12 4.82 -52.45 -7.38
CA MET A 12 5.26 -51.92 -6.08
C MET A 12 5.75 -50.46 -6.21
N LEU A 13 6.52 -50.16 -7.25
CA LEU A 13 7.01 -48.80 -7.52
C LEU A 13 5.86 -47.83 -7.81
N LEU A 14 4.85 -48.27 -8.58
CA LEU A 14 3.66 -47.47 -8.90
C LEU A 14 2.87 -47.12 -7.62
N MET A 15 2.69 -48.09 -6.72
CA MET A 15 2.00 -47.86 -5.44
C MET A 15 2.72 -46.84 -4.56
N VAL A 16 4.05 -46.89 -4.50
CA VAL A 16 4.86 -45.93 -3.74
C VAL A 16 4.73 -44.52 -4.33
N LEU A 17 4.81 -44.37 -5.66
CA LEU A 17 4.65 -43.09 -6.34
C LEU A 17 3.27 -42.45 -6.10
N ILE A 18 2.21 -43.26 -6.13
CA ILE A 18 0.84 -42.80 -5.84
C ILE A 18 0.73 -42.31 -4.38
N ALA A 19 1.27 -43.08 -3.43
CA ALA A 19 1.26 -42.70 -2.01
C ALA A 19 2.01 -41.39 -1.73
N LEU A 20 3.15 -41.16 -2.40
CA LEU A 20 3.88 -39.90 -2.29
C LEU A 20 3.07 -38.71 -2.85
N ALA A 21 2.41 -38.88 -4.00
CA ALA A 21 1.61 -37.83 -4.62
C ALA A 21 0.43 -37.37 -3.74
N LEU A 22 -0.21 -38.32 -3.03
CA LEU A 22 -1.34 -38.07 -2.14
C LEU A 22 -0.96 -37.32 -0.85
N SER A 23 0.32 -37.35 -0.43
CA SER A 23 0.79 -36.73 0.82
C SER A 23 1.04 -35.21 0.73
N SER A 24 0.96 -34.62 -0.46
CA SER A 24 1.30 -33.20 -0.68
C SER A 24 0.16 -32.20 -0.37
N CYS A 25 -1.05 -32.68 -0.09
CA CYS A 25 -2.21 -31.82 0.17
C CYS A 25 -2.46 -31.63 1.68
N ALA A 26 -1.46 -31.13 2.40
CA ALA A 26 -1.65 -30.71 3.78
C ALA A 26 -2.04 -29.22 3.80
N PRO A 27 -3.26 -28.86 4.25
CA PRO A 27 -3.65 -27.45 4.38
C PRO A 27 -2.79 -26.78 5.46
N VAL A 28 -2.09 -25.71 5.07
CA VAL A 28 -1.32 -24.88 6.01
C VAL A 28 -2.30 -24.20 6.97
N PRO A 29 -2.12 -24.33 8.31
CA PRO A 29 -2.96 -23.64 9.27
C PRO A 29 -2.90 -22.13 9.07
N PRO A 30 -4.04 -21.42 9.13
CA PRO A 30 -4.04 -19.97 9.00
C PRO A 30 -3.24 -19.35 10.16
N PRO A 31 -2.42 -18.32 9.89
CA PRO A 31 -1.72 -17.62 10.95
C PRO A 31 -2.74 -16.97 11.89
N VAL A 32 -2.65 -17.30 13.18
CA VAL A 32 -3.48 -16.70 14.22
C VAL A 32 -2.97 -15.28 14.49
N MET A 33 -3.81 -14.27 14.24
CA MET A 33 -3.50 -12.89 14.58
C MET A 33 -3.52 -12.74 16.12
N THR A 34 -2.35 -12.75 16.75
CA THR A 34 -2.21 -12.72 18.23
C THR A 34 -2.16 -11.31 18.80
N ARG A 35 -1.96 -10.27 17.97
CA ARG A 35 -1.86 -8.88 18.44
C ARG A 35 -2.30 -7.88 17.39
N ILE A 36 -3.19 -6.97 17.78
CA ILE A 36 -3.51 -5.76 17.02
C ILE A 36 -2.62 -4.65 17.58
N GLN A 37 -1.68 -4.16 16.78
CA GLN A 37 -0.93 -2.94 17.11
C GLN A 37 -1.59 -1.77 16.39
N VAL A 38 -2.07 -0.80 17.16
CA VAL A 38 -2.59 0.47 16.61
C VAL A 38 -1.42 1.43 16.58
N GLU A 39 -0.80 1.59 15.41
CA GLU A 39 0.26 2.57 15.22
C GLU A 39 -0.37 3.92 14.86
N ARG A 40 -0.06 4.96 15.63
CA ARG A 40 -0.56 6.31 15.39
C ARG A 40 0.46 7.06 14.55
N VAL A 41 0.16 7.25 13.28
CA VAL A 41 1.01 8.04 12.38
C VAL A 41 1.01 9.50 12.85
N THR A 42 2.17 9.99 13.27
CA THR A 42 2.34 11.38 13.71
C THR A 42 2.75 12.21 12.50
N LEU A 43 1.91 13.17 12.08
CA LEU A 43 2.19 14.02 10.93
C LEU A 43 3.05 15.22 11.35
N PRO A 44 4.07 15.60 10.55
CA PRO A 44 4.80 16.84 10.75
C PRO A 44 3.87 18.06 10.79
N PRO A 45 4.03 18.99 11.75
CA PRO A 45 3.15 20.15 11.89
C PRO A 45 3.19 21.09 10.68
N ALA A 46 4.31 21.11 9.95
CA ALA A 46 4.44 21.89 8.72
C ALA A 46 3.42 21.50 7.63
N LEU A 47 3.02 20.21 7.59
CA LEU A 47 2.00 19.72 6.66
C LEU A 47 0.56 20.06 7.12
N LEU A 48 0.39 20.49 8.37
CA LEU A 48 -0.91 20.85 8.96
C LEU A 48 -1.20 22.36 8.86
N THR A 49 -0.27 23.13 8.30
CA THR A 49 -0.37 24.58 8.19
C THR A 49 -0.31 24.99 6.73
N CYS A 50 -1.36 25.67 6.25
CA CYS A 50 -1.33 26.26 4.93
C CYS A 50 -0.69 27.66 4.95
N PRO A 51 -0.06 28.09 3.84
CA PRO A 51 0.45 29.45 3.71
C PRO A 51 -0.66 30.47 3.95
N PRO A 52 -0.36 31.61 4.60
CA PRO A 52 -1.35 32.66 4.76
C PRO A 52 -1.75 33.21 3.39
N ALA A 53 -3.03 33.59 3.26
CA ALA A 53 -3.51 34.25 2.06
C ALA A 53 -2.78 35.60 1.87
N PRO A 54 -2.44 35.98 0.63
CA PRO A 54 -1.88 37.29 0.36
C PRO A 54 -2.87 38.39 0.75
N ALA A 55 -2.36 39.55 1.16
CA ALA A 55 -3.20 40.70 1.48
C ALA A 55 -3.91 41.24 0.24
N VAL A 56 -5.20 41.55 0.37
CA VAL A 56 -5.99 42.16 -0.70
C VAL A 56 -5.42 43.54 -1.02
N PRO A 57 -5.08 43.83 -2.29
CA PRO A 57 -4.56 45.15 -2.64
C PRO A 57 -5.65 46.21 -2.52
N VAL A 58 -5.28 47.38 -1.98
CA VAL A 58 -6.17 48.55 -1.88
C VAL A 58 -6.35 49.31 -3.20
N THR A 59 -5.55 48.96 -4.21
CA THR A 59 -5.52 49.62 -5.52
C THR A 59 -6.23 48.77 -6.57
N ASN A 60 -6.90 49.44 -7.51
CA ASN A 60 -7.55 48.82 -8.66
C ASN A 60 -6.66 48.74 -9.90
N LEU A 61 -5.35 48.95 -9.74
CA LEU A 61 -4.42 48.89 -10.84
C LEU A 61 -4.31 47.45 -11.35
N GLN A 62 -4.65 47.22 -12.62
CA GLN A 62 -4.83 45.89 -13.20
C GLN A 62 -3.63 44.96 -12.99
N SER A 63 -2.40 45.48 -13.11
CA SER A 63 -1.19 44.68 -12.88
C SER A 63 -1.03 44.23 -11.43
N VAL A 64 -1.51 45.02 -10.46
CA VAL A 64 -1.47 44.67 -9.03
C VAL A 64 -2.51 43.60 -8.72
N VAL A 65 -3.73 43.75 -9.26
CA VAL A 65 -4.79 42.73 -9.14
C VAL A 65 -4.35 41.42 -9.78
N ALA A 66 -3.76 41.45 -10.97
CA ALA A 66 -3.25 40.26 -11.63
C ALA A 66 -2.18 39.53 -10.79
N ARG A 67 -1.23 40.26 -10.22
CA ARG A 67 -0.21 39.68 -9.31
C ARG A 67 -0.83 39.09 -8.05
N TYR A 68 -1.82 39.77 -7.48
CA TYR A 68 -2.56 39.27 -6.32
C TYR A 68 -3.27 37.94 -6.63
N ILE A 69 -3.95 37.83 -7.78
CA ILE A 69 -4.64 36.60 -8.19
C ILE A 69 -3.64 35.44 -8.35
N VAL A 70 -2.49 35.70 -8.98
CA VAL A 70 -1.43 34.68 -9.13
C VAL A 70 -0.91 34.23 -7.77
N ALA A 71 -0.60 35.16 -6.86
CA ALA A 71 -0.12 34.85 -5.52
C ALA A 71 -1.17 34.05 -4.72
N LEU A 72 -2.44 34.43 -4.82
CA LEU A 72 -3.54 33.74 -4.15
C LEU A 72 -3.70 32.30 -4.67
N TRP A 73 -3.62 32.11 -5.98
CA TRP A 73 -3.68 30.79 -6.60
C TRP A 73 -2.51 29.91 -6.16
N GLN A 74 -1.29 30.45 -6.16
CA GLN A 74 -0.08 29.74 -5.72
C GLN A 74 -0.17 29.29 -4.26
N ALA A 75 -0.58 30.20 -3.36
CA ALA A 75 -0.77 29.86 -1.94
C ALA A 75 -1.82 28.74 -1.76
N GLY A 76 -2.92 28.79 -2.53
CA GLY A 76 -3.93 27.74 -2.52
C GLY A 76 -3.45 26.41 -3.10
N GLN A 77 -2.56 26.44 -4.09
CA GLN A 77 -2.00 25.24 -4.71
C GLN A 77 -1.12 24.45 -3.75
N VAL A 78 -0.22 25.14 -3.04
CA VAL A 78 0.66 24.53 -2.02
C VAL A 78 -0.18 23.78 -0.97
N CYS A 79 -1.22 24.43 -0.44
CA CYS A 79 -2.11 23.82 0.56
C CYS A 79 -2.80 22.55 0.04
N ARG A 80 -3.26 22.54 -1.22
CA ARG A 80 -3.88 21.35 -1.83
C ARG A 80 -2.89 20.21 -2.03
N ASP A 81 -1.67 20.53 -2.45
CA ASP A 81 -0.63 19.55 -2.68
C ASP A 81 -0.19 18.88 -1.36
N ASP A 82 -0.05 19.66 -0.28
CA ASP A 82 0.28 19.15 1.05
C ASP A 82 -0.83 18.23 1.60
N VAL A 83 -2.10 18.62 1.48
CA VAL A 83 -3.25 17.80 1.90
C VAL A 83 -3.34 16.50 1.08
N ALA A 84 -3.09 16.57 -0.23
CA ALA A 84 -3.06 15.38 -1.08
C ALA A 84 -1.93 14.42 -0.65
N SER A 85 -0.76 14.94 -0.29
CA SER A 85 0.34 14.15 0.26
C SER A 85 -0.04 13.45 1.57
N ILE A 86 -0.70 14.17 2.49
CA ILE A 86 -1.19 13.57 3.74
C ILE A 86 -2.21 12.45 3.46
N ALA A 87 -3.14 12.67 2.54
CA ALA A 87 -4.14 11.67 2.18
C ALA A 87 -3.49 10.38 1.67
N ASN A 88 -2.42 10.48 0.88
CA ASN A 88 -1.67 9.32 0.40
C ASN A 88 -0.97 8.57 1.54
N ILE A 89 -0.38 9.28 2.50
CA ILE A 89 0.27 8.66 3.67
C ILE A 89 -0.79 7.96 4.55
N ALA A 90 -1.95 8.59 4.75
CA ALA A 90 -3.03 8.02 5.54
C ALA A 90 -3.72 6.81 4.87
N ALA A 91 -3.74 6.76 3.53
CA ALA A 91 -4.32 5.67 2.76
C ALA A 91 -3.34 4.52 2.49
N ALA A 92 -2.04 4.69 2.77
CA ALA A 92 -1.04 3.67 2.52
C ALA A 92 -1.27 2.43 3.40
N PRO A 93 -1.28 1.21 2.82
CA PRO A 93 -1.35 -0.01 3.61
C PRO A 93 -0.11 -0.14 4.48
N VAL A 94 -0.31 -0.33 5.79
CA VAL A 94 0.79 -0.54 6.75
C VAL A 94 1.54 -1.82 6.36
N PRO A 95 2.85 -1.75 6.06
CA PRO A 95 3.65 -2.94 5.80
C PRO A 95 3.66 -3.81 7.07
N LYS A 96 3.28 -5.08 6.92
CA LYS A 96 3.24 -6.08 8.00
C LYS A 96 4.63 -6.55 8.39
#